data_AF-A0A496YMU1-F1
#
_entry.id   AF-A0A496YMU1-F1
#
_cell.length_a   1.000
_cell.length_b   1.000
_cell.length_c   1.000
_cell.angle_alpha   90.00
_cell.angle_beta   90.00
_cell.angle_gamma   90.00
#
_symmetry.space_group_name_H-M   'P 1'
#
loop_
_entity.id
_entity.type
_entity.pdbx_description
1 polymer ?
#
loop_
_entity_poly.entity_id
_entity_poly.type
_entity_poly.pdbx_seq_one_letter_code
_entity_poly.pdbx_strand_id
1 'polypeptide(L)'
;MKPFTLKSFTVLTASGVFLVYILTTSPSVYLGDSGELSAAAFSLGIAHNSGYPIYALLGKFFCLIPIGSIGFKLNLMSGFIAVVTLWFIYSLILK
;
A
#
# COMPACT_ATOMS: atom_id res chain seq x y z
N MET A 1 9.84 -25.78 15.92
CA MET A 1 9.23 -24.60 16.58
C MET A 1 7.72 -24.75 16.54
N LYS A 2 6.98 -24.31 17.57
CA LYS A 2 5.51 -24.41 17.58
C LYS A 2 4.92 -23.44 16.51
N PRO A 3 3.84 -23.82 15.81
CA PRO A 3 3.25 -23.02 14.72
C PRO A 3 2.81 -21.61 15.18
N PHE A 4 2.47 -21.45 16.46
CA PHE A 4 2.10 -20.16 17.05
C PHE A 4 3.26 -19.14 17.09
N THR A 5 4.50 -19.62 17.33
CA THR A 5 5.69 -18.77 17.39
C THR A 5 6.09 -18.27 16.00
N LEU A 6 5.87 -19.09 14.96
CA LEU A 6 6.21 -18.74 13.59
C LEU A 6 5.30 -17.64 13.04
N LYS A 7 3.97 -17.72 13.29
CA LYS A 7 3.01 -16.69 12.90
C LYS A 7 3.29 -15.33 13.55
N SER A 8 3.67 -15.32 14.82
CA SER A 8 4.02 -14.09 15.53
C SER A 8 5.26 -13.42 14.93
N PHE A 9 6.24 -14.24 14.52
CA PHE A 9 7.45 -13.76 13.86
C PHE A 9 7.16 -13.16 12.47
N THR A 10 6.24 -13.73 11.69
CA THR A 10 5.89 -13.22 10.35
C THR A 10 5.21 -11.85 10.41
N VAL A 11 4.38 -11.61 11.42
CA VAL A 11 3.72 -10.31 11.63
C VAL A 11 4.75 -9.26 12.07
N LEU A 12 5.70 -9.63 12.91
CA LEU A 12 6.77 -8.74 13.35
C LEU A 12 7.65 -8.30 12.18
N THR A 13 8.05 -9.23 11.31
CA THR A 13 8.85 -8.90 10.12
C THR A 13 8.08 -8.04 9.14
N ALA A 14 6.80 -8.34 8.87
CA ALA A 14 5.94 -7.52 8.02
C ALA A 14 5.81 -6.08 8.56
N SER A 15 5.63 -5.93 9.88
CA SER A 15 5.56 -4.61 10.53
C SER A 15 6.87 -3.84 10.38
N GLY A 16 8.02 -4.51 10.54
CA GLY A 16 9.34 -3.91 10.30
C GLY A 16 9.52 -3.43 8.86
N VAL A 17 9.11 -4.23 7.87
CA VAL A 17 9.15 -3.83 6.45
C VAL A 17 8.23 -2.63 6.18
N PHE A 18 7.04 -2.60 6.77
CA PHE A 18 6.12 -1.47 6.61
C PHE A 18 6.68 -0.18 7.21
N LEU A 19 7.36 -0.24 8.35
CA LEU A 19 8.06 0.92 8.91
C LEU A 19 9.12 1.46 7.96
N VAL A 20 9.90 0.58 7.32
CA VAL A 20 10.87 1.00 6.30
C VAL A 20 10.18 1.71 5.14
N TYR A 21 9.04 1.19 4.64
CA TYR A 21 8.25 1.88 3.62
C TYR A 21 7.77 3.26 4.08
N ILE A 22 7.25 3.40 5.31
CA ILE A 22 6.81 4.71 5.84
C ILE A 22 7.98 5.71 5.84
N LEU A 23 9.17 5.28 6.26
CA LEU A 23 10.34 6.16 6.37
C LEU A 23 10.96 6.54 5.02
N THR A 24 10.73 5.74 3.98
CA THR A 24 11.37 5.91 2.67
C THR A 24 10.41 6.33 1.55
N THR A 25 9.11 6.36 1.83
CA THR A 25 8.10 6.73 0.85
C THR A 25 8.22 8.20 0.43
N SER A 26 7.95 8.48 -0.84
CA SER A 26 7.96 9.86 -1.35
C SER A 26 6.86 10.69 -0.67
N PRO A 27 7.17 11.91 -0.17
CA PRO A 27 6.20 12.79 0.48
C PRO A 27 5.21 13.44 -0.50
N SER A 28 5.34 13.18 -1.80
CA SER A 28 4.48 13.70 -2.86
C SER A 28 4.35 12.72 -4.02
N VAL A 29 3.59 13.13 -5.04
CA VAL A 29 3.58 12.49 -6.36
C VAL A 29 5.01 12.33 -6.86
N TYR A 30 5.32 11.17 -7.42
CA TYR A 30 6.66 10.83 -7.90
C TYR A 30 6.64 10.67 -9.42
N LEU A 31 7.63 9.96 -9.97
CA LEU A 31 7.77 9.71 -11.41
C LEU A 31 6.76 8.66 -11.92
N GLY A 32 6.67 8.55 -13.24
CA GLY A 32 5.80 7.60 -13.94
C GLY A 32 4.32 7.88 -13.73
N ASP A 33 3.53 6.81 -13.64
CA ASP A 33 2.07 6.89 -13.60
C ASP A 33 1.52 7.32 -12.22
N SER A 34 2.39 7.58 -11.24
CA SER A 34 1.96 7.90 -9.87
C SER A 34 1.09 9.17 -9.80
N GLY A 35 1.36 10.17 -10.65
CA GLY A 35 0.56 11.39 -10.71
C GLY A 35 -0.84 11.16 -11.27
N GLU A 36 -0.90 10.43 -12.39
CA GLU A 36 -2.16 10.08 -13.04
C GLU A 36 -3.02 9.18 -12.15
N LEU A 37 -2.44 8.13 -11.57
CA LEU A 37 -3.12 7.23 -10.65
C LEU A 37 -3.56 7.94 -9.36
N SER A 38 -2.76 8.87 -8.84
CA SER A 38 -3.15 9.68 -7.68
C SER A 38 -4.33 10.61 -8.00
N ALA A 39 -4.31 11.25 -9.17
CA ALA A 39 -5.40 12.11 -9.61
C ALA A 39 -6.69 11.31 -9.86
N ALA A 40 -6.58 10.13 -10.49
CA ALA A 40 -7.71 9.23 -10.71
C ALA A 40 -8.29 8.72 -9.38
N ALA A 41 -7.46 8.28 -8.44
CA ALA A 41 -7.92 7.86 -7.12
C ALA A 41 -8.57 9.00 -6.32
N PHE A 42 -7.99 10.21 -6.38
CA PHE A 42 -8.55 11.37 -5.68
C PHE A 42 -9.90 11.80 -6.26
N SER A 43 -10.03 11.81 -7.59
CA SER A 43 -11.24 12.25 -8.30
C SER A 43 -12.26 11.13 -8.55
N LEU A 44 -11.93 9.87 -8.23
CA LEU A 44 -12.66 8.67 -8.68
C LEU A 44 -12.77 8.59 -10.21
N GLY A 45 -11.73 9.05 -10.90
CA GLY A 45 -11.59 8.99 -12.35
C GLY A 45 -10.98 7.68 -12.86
N ILE A 46 -10.75 7.64 -14.17
CA ILE A 46 -10.16 6.50 -14.89
C ILE A 46 -8.78 6.92 -15.40
N ALA A 47 -7.73 6.27 -14.90
CA ALA A 47 -6.36 6.50 -15.40
C ALA A 47 -6.16 5.86 -16.78
N HIS A 48 -6.33 4.54 -16.89
CA HIS A 48 -6.17 3.84 -18.17
C HIS A 48 -7.40 2.99 -18.52
N ASN A 49 -7.39 2.39 -19.72
CA ASN A 49 -8.51 1.63 -20.29
C ASN A 49 -9.08 0.53 -19.36
N SER A 50 -8.28 -0.03 -18.45
CA SER A 50 -8.73 -1.03 -17.46
C SER A 50 -9.52 -0.45 -16.28
N GLY A 51 -9.53 0.88 -16.11
CA GLY A 51 -10.23 1.58 -15.03
C GLY A 51 -9.57 1.52 -13.66
N TYR A 52 -8.91 0.42 -13.31
CA TYR A 52 -8.39 0.12 -11.96
C TYR A 52 -9.39 0.45 -10.82
N PRO A 53 -10.65 -0.02 -10.88
CA PRO A 53 -11.71 0.45 -9.98
C PRO A 53 -11.41 0.19 -8.50
N ILE A 54 -10.83 -0.96 -8.16
CA ILE A 54 -10.46 -1.29 -6.78
C ILE A 54 -9.34 -0.36 -6.28
N TYR A 55 -8.36 -0.05 -7.12
CA TYR A 55 -7.29 0.88 -6.77
C TYR A 55 -7.84 2.28 -6.52
N ALA A 56 -8.72 2.78 -7.39
CA ALA A 56 -9.32 4.10 -7.25
C ALA A 56 -10.17 4.21 -5.97
N LEU A 57 -10.98 3.21 -5.65
CA LEU A 57 -11.80 3.19 -4.43
C LEU A 57 -10.97 3.12 -3.15
N LEU A 58 -9.97 2.24 -3.10
CA LEU A 58 -9.06 2.17 -1.95
C LEU A 58 -8.22 3.45 -1.83
N GLY A 59 -7.73 3.98 -2.95
CA GLY A 59 -6.98 5.22 -2.99
C GLY A 59 -7.81 6.41 -2.50
N LYS A 60 -9.09 6.49 -2.87
CA LYS A 60 -10.02 7.49 -2.34
C LYS A 60 -10.18 7.36 -0.84
N PHE A 61 -10.30 6.15 -0.31
CA PHE A 61 -10.35 5.91 1.14
C PHE A 61 -9.09 6.43 1.84
N PHE A 62 -7.89 6.13 1.31
CA PHE A 62 -6.63 6.63 1.87
C PHE A 62 -6.49 8.16 1.75
N CYS A 63 -7.08 8.78 0.72
CA CYS A 63 -7.10 10.24 0.58
C CYS A 63 -7.82 10.94 1.75
N LEU A 64 -8.77 10.27 2.43
CA LEU A 64 -9.52 10.82 3.56
C LEU A 64 -8.68 10.92 4.84
N ILE A 65 -7.52 10.25 4.90
CA ILE A 65 -6.63 10.34 6.06
C ILE A 65 -6.04 11.76 6.10
N PRO A 66 -6.14 12.49 7.24
CA PRO A 66 -5.71 13.88 7.34
C PRO A 66 -4.20 14.00 7.59
N ILE A 67 -3.38 13.32 6.79
CA ILE A 67 -1.91 13.34 6.89
C ILE A 67 -1.26 13.57 5.53
N GLY A 68 -0.28 14.48 5.47
CA GLY A 68 0.55 14.70 4.27
C GLY A 68 -0.21 15.08 3.00
N SER A 69 0.50 15.01 1.87
CA SER A 69 -0.05 15.27 0.54
C SER A 69 -0.90 14.10 0.03
N ILE A 70 -1.72 14.33 -1.01
CA ILE A 70 -2.45 13.24 -1.69
C ILE A 70 -1.47 12.17 -2.19
N GLY A 71 -0.39 12.57 -2.87
CA GLY A 71 0.63 11.63 -3.36
C GLY A 71 1.26 10.80 -2.24
N PHE A 72 1.56 11.42 -1.08
CA PHE A 72 2.04 10.68 0.09
C PHE A 72 1.05 9.60 0.55
N LYS A 73 -0.25 9.93 0.64
CA LYS A 73 -1.29 8.97 1.05
C LYS A 73 -1.40 7.79 0.08
N LEU A 74 -1.28 8.04 -1.24
CA LEU A 74 -1.32 6.98 -2.24
C LEU A 74 -0.04 6.12 -2.26
N ASN A 75 1.12 6.73 -2.02
CA ASN A 75 2.36 5.97 -1.86
C ASN A 75 2.31 5.09 -0.61
N LEU A 76 1.75 5.63 0.50
CA LEU A 76 1.54 4.90 1.75
C LEU A 76 0.57 3.72 1.55
N MET A 77 -0.54 3.94 0.84
CA MET A 77 -1.46 2.86 0.46
C MET A 77 -0.75 1.76 -0.31
N SER A 78 0.04 2.13 -1.32
CA SER A 78 0.75 1.18 -2.17
C SER A 78 1.74 0.34 -1.36
N GLY A 79 2.51 0.99 -0.47
CA GLY A 79 3.41 0.30 0.46
C GLY A 79 2.68 -0.64 1.43
N PHE A 80 1.53 -0.22 1.97
CA PHE A 80 0.71 -1.05 2.85
C PHE A 80 0.20 -2.31 2.14
N ILE A 81 -0.41 -2.17 0.96
CA ILE A 81 -0.91 -3.29 0.16
C ILE A 81 0.23 -4.25 -0.22
N ALA A 82 1.41 -3.72 -0.56
CA ALA A 82 2.59 -4.53 -0.87
C ALA A 82 3.02 -5.40 0.31
N VAL A 83 3.12 -4.83 1.52
CA VAL A 83 3.49 -5.58 2.73
C VAL A 83 2.45 -6.64 3.08
N VAL A 84 1.15 -6.31 3.01
CA VAL A 84 0.06 -7.27 3.26
C VAL A 84 0.14 -8.44 2.27
N THR A 85 0.40 -8.16 0.99
CA THR A 85 0.55 -9.18 -0.04
C THR A 85 1.72 -10.11 0.26
N LEU A 86 2.89 -9.56 0.61
CA LEU A 86 4.06 -10.36 0.96
C LEU A 86 3.86 -11.21 2.21
N TRP A 87 3.25 -10.64 3.25
CA TRP A 87 2.90 -11.37 4.47
C TRP A 87 1.93 -12.53 4.17
N PHE A 88 0.94 -12.30 3.33
CA PHE A 88 -0.03 -13.30 2.93
C PHE A 88 0.63 -14.45 2.14
N ILE A 89 1.44 -14.11 1.13
CA ILE A 89 2.19 -15.10 0.33
C ILE A 89 3.10 -15.93 1.23
N TYR A 90 3.86 -15.29 2.12
CA TYR A 90 4.74 -15.99 3.04
C TYR A 90 3.98 -16.95 3.97
N SER A 91 2.83 -16.50 4.48
CA SER A 91 1.95 -17.31 5.33
C SER A 91 1.35 -18.52 4.59
N LEU A 92 1.06 -18.39 3.29
CA LEU A 92 0.60 -19.50 2.47
C LEU A 92 1.70 -20.55 2.23
N ILE A 93 2.95 -20.12 2.05
CA ILE A 93 4.09 -21.02 1.84
C ILE A 93 4.41 -21.80 3.12
N LEU A 94 4.33 -21.16 4.28
CA LEU A 94 4.74 -21.74 5.56
C LEU A 94 3.75 -22.74 6.19
N LYS A 95 2.55 -22.93 5.64
CA LYS A 95 1.45 -23.80 6.14
C LYS A 95 1.48 -24.14 7.64
#